data_AF-A0A659URV4-F1
#
_entry.id   AF-A0A659URV4-F1
#
_cell.length_a   1.000
_cell.length_b   1.000
_cell.length_c   1.000
_cell.angle_alpha   90.00
_cell.angle_beta   90.00
_cell.angle_gamma   90.00
#
_symmetry.space_group_name_H-M   'P 1'
#
loop_
_entity.id
_entity.type
_entity.pdbx_description
1 polymer ?
#
loop_
_entity_poly.entity_id
_entity_poly.type
_entity_poly.pdbx_seq_one_letter_code
_entity_poly.pdbx_strand_id
1 'polypeptide(L)'
;MTTGHEWNGIKELDTPVPRGVLIFLIVTHIFAVIWWFVMPTWPLGTTYTKGLLDTDQRKIVEEKLVEANAARAPWVDAIEKSSFDEILANPQLMEVVKETGHRLFGDNCAACHGRDGKGGKNYPDLPDHDWIWGGGPETIAETMRIGVNSSNPQSRVSQMP
;
A
#
# COMPACT_ATOMS: atom_id res chain seq x y z
N MET A 1 -42.76 -24.99 -26.12
CA MET A 1 -44.07 -24.31 -26.04
C MET A 1 -43.81 -22.92 -25.48
N THR A 2 -44.65 -21.90 -25.70
CA THR A 2 -44.48 -20.59 -25.03
C THR A 2 -45.38 -20.52 -23.80
N THR A 3 -45.04 -19.67 -22.83
CA THR A 3 -45.71 -19.58 -21.51
C THR A 3 -47.15 -19.02 -21.53
N GLY A 4 -47.69 -18.71 -22.71
CA GLY A 4 -49.09 -18.29 -22.92
C GLY A 4 -49.37 -16.78 -22.72
N HIS A 5 -48.41 -16.03 -22.17
CA HIS A 5 -48.50 -14.58 -21.98
C HIS A 5 -47.59 -13.84 -22.97
N GLU A 6 -47.97 -12.60 -23.32
CA GLU A 6 -47.21 -11.73 -24.21
C GLU A 6 -47.01 -10.37 -23.54
N TRP A 7 -45.76 -9.92 -23.47
CA TRP A 7 -45.38 -8.67 -22.83
C TRP A 7 -44.73 -7.77 -23.87
N ASN A 8 -45.44 -6.74 -24.34
CA ASN A 8 -44.95 -5.78 -25.33
C ASN A 8 -44.35 -6.43 -26.59
N GLY A 9 -44.99 -7.48 -27.11
CA GLY A 9 -44.51 -8.23 -28.28
C GLY A 9 -43.50 -9.34 -27.97
N ILE A 10 -43.03 -9.48 -26.74
CA ILE A 10 -42.08 -10.53 -26.32
C ILE A 10 -42.84 -11.70 -25.69
N LYS A 11 -42.47 -12.92 -26.09
CA LYS A 11 -43.00 -14.18 -25.53
C LYS A 11 -41.85 -15.00 -24.98
N GLU A 12 -42.08 -15.63 -23.83
CA GLU A 12 -41.09 -16.50 -23.20
C GLU A 12 -41.23 -17.94 -23.69
N LEU A 13 -40.09 -18.54 -24.00
CA LEU A 13 -40.01 -19.91 -24.45
C LEU A 13 -39.87 -20.85 -23.25
N ASP A 14 -40.80 -21.78 -23.10
CA ASP A 14 -40.71 -22.87 -22.12
C ASP A 14 -39.85 -24.00 -22.72
N THR A 15 -38.54 -23.82 -22.60
CA THR A 15 -37.51 -24.80 -22.95
C THR A 15 -36.67 -25.15 -21.73
N PRO A 16 -36.23 -26.41 -21.61
CA PRO A 16 -35.38 -26.82 -20.50
C PRO A 16 -34.03 -26.08 -20.55
N VAL A 17 -33.48 -25.79 -19.37
CA VAL A 17 -32.17 -25.16 -19.23
C VAL A 17 -31.10 -26.03 -19.93
N PRO A 18 -30.17 -25.44 -20.69
CA PRO A 18 -29.10 -26.20 -21.32
C PRO A 18 -28.29 -26.99 -20.28
N ARG A 19 -28.05 -28.27 -20.55
CA ARG A 19 -27.35 -29.17 -19.60
C ARG A 19 -25.97 -28.64 -19.20
N GLY A 20 -25.25 -27.96 -20.09
CA GLY A 20 -23.97 -27.34 -19.78
C GLY A 20 -24.06 -26.29 -18.66
N VAL A 21 -25.13 -25.50 -18.63
CA VAL A 21 -25.37 -24.51 -17.56
C VAL A 21 -25.65 -25.21 -16.24
N LEU A 22 -26.45 -26.28 -16.24
CA LEU A 22 -26.72 -27.06 -15.02
C LEU A 22 -25.46 -27.73 -14.48
N ILE A 23 -24.64 -28.34 -15.35
CA ILE A 23 -23.36 -28.94 -14.96
C ILE A 23 -22.42 -27.89 -14.37
N PHE A 24 -22.31 -26.72 -15.01
CA PHE A 24 -21.50 -25.61 -14.51
C PHE A 24 -21.94 -25.19 -13.10
N LEU A 25 -23.25 -25.00 -12.89
CA LEU A 25 -23.79 -24.65 -11.58
C LEU A 25 -23.48 -25.73 -10.53
N ILE A 26 -23.61 -27.02 -10.87
CA ILE A 26 -23.31 -28.11 -9.94
C ILE A 26 -21.82 -28.09 -9.56
N VAL A 27 -20.93 -27.96 -10.54
CA VAL A 27 -19.47 -27.95 -10.30
C VAL A 27 -19.06 -26.78 -9.42
N THR A 28 -19.58 -25.57 -9.68
CA THR A 28 -19.22 -24.40 -8.86
C THR A 28 -19.75 -24.51 -7.43
N HIS A 29 -20.93 -25.11 -7.21
CA HIS A 29 -21.43 -25.36 -5.86
C HIS A 29 -20.60 -26.41 -5.13
N ILE A 30 -20.23 -27.51 -5.80
CA ILE A 30 -19.34 -28.52 -5.22
C ILE A 30 -18.01 -27.89 -4.84
N PHE A 31 -17.43 -27.07 -5.73
CA PHE A 31 -16.20 -26.35 -5.45
C PHE A 31 -16.34 -25.43 -4.23
N ALA A 32 -17.41 -24.63 -4.16
CA ALA A 32 -17.65 -23.72 -3.03
C ALA A 32 -17.77 -24.46 -1.71
N VAL A 33 -18.51 -25.58 -1.68
CA VAL A 33 -18.65 -26.43 -0.49
C VAL A 33 -17.30 -27.00 -0.07
N ILE A 34 -16.49 -27.51 -1.01
CA ILE A 34 -15.14 -27.99 -0.71
C ILE A 34 -14.28 -26.86 -0.13
N TRP A 35 -14.35 -25.67 -0.73
CA TRP A 35 -13.56 -24.52 -0.32
C TRP A 35 -13.85 -24.09 1.13
N TRP A 36 -15.11 -24.21 1.58
CA TRP A 36 -15.51 -23.92 2.95
C TRP A 36 -14.80 -24.78 4.00
N PHE A 37 -14.50 -26.03 3.67
CA PHE A 37 -13.77 -26.94 4.58
C PHE A 37 -12.26 -26.77 4.47
N VAL A 38 -11.76 -26.37 3.30
CA VAL A 38 -10.33 -26.23 3.03
C VAL A 38 -9.79 -24.91 3.61
N MET A 39 -10.58 -23.83 3.57
CA MET A 39 -10.14 -22.47 3.91
C MET A 39 -10.87 -21.84 5.10
N PRO A 40 -10.28 -20.80 5.71
CA PRO A 40 -10.98 -19.91 6.63
C PRO A 40 -12.28 -19.36 6.07
N THR A 41 -13.43 -19.67 6.69
CA THR A 41 -14.73 -19.36 6.07
C THR A 41 -15.81 -18.87 7.05
N TRP A 42 -16.22 -19.69 8.01
CA TRP A 42 -17.44 -19.43 8.78
C TRP A 42 -17.14 -18.67 10.08
N PRO A 43 -17.72 -17.48 10.30
CA PRO A 43 -17.56 -16.75 11.54
C PRO A 43 -18.37 -17.39 12.67
N LEU A 44 -17.71 -17.64 13.80
CA LEU A 44 -18.28 -18.20 15.03
C LEU A 44 -18.42 -17.13 16.13
N GLY A 45 -18.56 -15.86 15.73
CA GLY A 45 -18.65 -14.70 16.62
C GLY A 45 -17.28 -14.17 17.04
N THR A 46 -16.53 -14.92 17.85
CA THR A 46 -15.19 -14.52 18.33
C THR A 46 -14.04 -15.14 17.54
N THR A 47 -14.33 -16.12 16.71
CA THR A 47 -13.35 -16.86 15.90
C THR A 47 -13.98 -17.30 14.58
N TYR A 48 -13.28 -18.11 13.79
CA TYR A 48 -13.76 -18.64 12.52
C TYR A 48 -13.26 -20.08 12.31
N THR A 49 -13.91 -20.83 11.40
CA THR A 49 -13.42 -22.16 10.99
C THR A 49 -12.10 -22.01 10.26
N LYS A 50 -10.98 -22.56 10.74
CA LYS A 50 -9.65 -22.37 10.09
C LYS A 50 -9.47 -23.14 8.78
N GLY A 51 -10.31 -24.13 8.54
CA GLY A 51 -10.16 -25.06 7.42
C GLY A 51 -9.02 -26.06 7.62
N LEU A 52 -8.79 -26.89 6.61
CA LEU A 52 -7.78 -27.96 6.64
C LEU A 52 -6.36 -27.48 6.31
N LEU A 53 -6.21 -26.36 5.62
CA LEU A 53 -4.89 -25.85 5.18
C LEU A 53 -4.19 -24.94 6.20
N ASP A 54 -4.78 -24.73 7.39
CA ASP A 54 -4.30 -23.83 8.48
C ASP A 54 -3.69 -22.50 7.98
N THR A 55 -4.26 -21.95 6.90
CA THR A 55 -3.74 -20.75 6.25
C THR A 55 -4.31 -19.52 6.96
N ASP A 56 -3.48 -18.81 7.72
CA ASP A 56 -3.86 -17.57 8.39
C ASP A 56 -3.15 -16.37 7.73
N GLN A 57 -3.95 -15.48 7.13
CA GLN A 57 -3.41 -14.30 6.44
C GLN A 57 -2.65 -13.34 7.37
N ARG A 58 -3.05 -13.25 8.65
CA ARG A 58 -2.36 -12.39 9.61
C ARG A 58 -0.99 -12.95 9.92
N LYS A 59 -0.89 -14.26 10.21
CA LYS A 59 0.41 -14.92 10.41
C LYS A 59 1.33 -14.76 9.20
N ILE A 60 0.81 -14.95 7.99
CA ILE A 60 1.59 -14.78 6.76
C ILE A 60 2.14 -13.36 6.64
N VAL A 61 1.33 -12.33 6.97
CA VAL A 61 1.79 -10.94 6.95
C VAL A 61 2.81 -10.69 8.06
N GLU A 62 2.58 -11.20 9.28
CA GLU A 62 3.52 -11.07 10.40
C GLU A 62 4.89 -11.67 10.07
N GLU A 63 4.93 -12.89 9.52
CA GLU A 63 6.16 -13.54 9.07
C GLU A 63 6.89 -12.74 7.98
N LYS A 64 6.15 -12.26 6.97
CA LYS A 64 6.72 -11.42 5.91
C LYS A 64 7.26 -10.10 6.42
N LEU A 65 6.61 -9.50 7.42
CA LEU A 65 7.09 -8.26 8.05
C LEU A 65 8.40 -8.52 8.83
N VAL A 66 8.48 -9.62 9.57
CA VAL A 66 9.72 -10.02 10.27
C VAL A 66 10.87 -10.22 9.29
N GLU A 67 10.63 -10.97 8.21
CA GLU A 67 11.63 -11.21 7.16
C GLU A 67 12.07 -9.89 6.49
N ALA A 68 11.10 -9.04 6.10
CA ALA A 68 11.39 -7.76 5.47
C ALA A 68 12.11 -6.78 6.42
N ASN A 69 11.83 -6.82 7.72
CA ASN A 69 12.56 -6.01 8.71
C ASN A 69 13.98 -6.52 8.89
N ALA A 70 14.18 -7.83 9.03
CA ALA A 70 15.51 -8.43 9.16
C ALA A 70 16.39 -8.14 7.93
N ALA A 71 15.83 -8.21 6.71
CA ALA A 71 16.55 -7.89 5.48
C ALA A 71 16.98 -6.41 5.40
N ARG A 72 16.22 -5.50 6.02
CA ARG A 72 16.50 -4.06 5.99
C ARG A 72 17.35 -3.56 7.17
N ALA A 73 17.31 -4.27 8.29
CA ALA A 73 17.98 -3.87 9.53
C ALA A 73 19.45 -3.45 9.35
N PRO A 74 20.31 -4.13 8.56
CA PRO A 74 21.73 -3.76 8.48
C PRO A 74 21.97 -2.32 8.01
N TRP A 75 21.23 -1.86 7.00
CA TRP A 75 21.41 -0.50 6.46
C TRP A 75 20.55 0.53 7.19
N VAL A 76 19.39 0.15 7.72
CA VAL A 76 18.57 1.04 8.58
C VAL A 76 19.36 1.38 9.85
N ASP A 77 19.91 0.39 10.54
CA ASP A 77 20.72 0.59 11.73
C ASP A 77 21.95 1.47 11.45
N ALA A 78 22.57 1.31 10.28
CA ALA A 78 23.70 2.13 9.87
C ALA A 78 23.28 3.59 9.69
N ILE A 79 22.15 3.85 9.03
CA ILE A 79 21.61 5.21 8.85
C ILE A 79 21.22 5.83 10.21
N GLU A 80 20.57 5.09 11.09
CA GLU A 80 20.10 5.61 12.39
C GLU A 80 21.25 5.98 13.34
N LYS A 81 22.37 5.25 13.28
CA LYS A 81 23.52 5.45 14.18
C LYS A 81 24.55 6.43 13.65
N SER A 82 24.59 6.66 12.34
CA SER A 82 25.53 7.57 11.69
C SER A 82 25.02 9.02 11.66
N SER A 83 25.94 9.96 11.74
CA SER A 83 25.68 11.35 11.39
C SER A 83 25.44 11.51 9.89
N PHE A 84 24.79 12.60 9.48
CA PHE A 84 24.56 12.87 8.05
C PHE A 84 25.87 12.98 7.26
N ASP A 85 26.92 13.58 7.84
CA ASP A 85 28.24 13.66 7.21
C ASP A 85 28.86 12.27 6.97
N GLU A 86 28.76 11.35 7.93
CA GLU A 86 29.24 9.97 7.78
C GLU A 86 28.46 9.20 6.72
N ILE A 87 27.14 9.43 6.63
CA ILE A 87 26.29 8.81 5.60
C ILE A 87 26.70 9.33 4.23
N LEU A 88 26.81 10.65 4.05
CA LEU A 88 27.19 11.28 2.78
C LEU A 88 28.58 10.87 2.31
N ALA A 89 29.51 10.62 3.24
CA ALA A 89 30.86 10.17 2.96
C ALA A 89 30.95 8.67 2.60
N ASN A 90 29.90 7.87 2.82
CA ASN A 90 29.89 6.43 2.57
C ASN A 90 29.15 6.08 1.25
N PRO A 91 29.87 5.77 0.16
CA PRO A 91 29.24 5.54 -1.15
C PRO A 91 28.32 4.31 -1.18
N GLN A 92 28.68 3.25 -0.43
CA GLN A 92 27.88 2.03 -0.39
C GLN A 92 26.54 2.27 0.32
N LEU A 93 26.55 3.02 1.41
CA LEU A 93 25.32 3.39 2.12
C LEU A 93 24.49 4.37 1.30
N MET A 94 25.13 5.35 0.64
CA MET A 94 24.45 6.32 -0.20
C MET A 94 23.76 5.72 -1.41
N GLU A 95 24.22 4.59 -1.93
CA GLU A 95 23.52 3.87 -3.00
C GLU A 95 22.15 3.38 -2.52
N VAL A 96 22.12 2.73 -1.34
CA VAL A 96 20.87 2.28 -0.71
C VAL A 96 19.95 3.46 -0.39
N VAL A 97 20.50 4.57 0.11
CA VAL A 97 19.75 5.80 0.40
C VAL A 97 19.13 6.40 -0.86
N LYS A 98 19.85 6.44 -1.99
CA LYS A 98 19.32 6.99 -3.24
C LYS A 98 18.21 6.13 -3.83
N GLU A 99 18.39 4.81 -3.86
CA GLU A 99 17.37 3.89 -4.37
C GLU A 99 16.11 3.91 -3.49
N THR A 100 16.28 3.76 -2.17
CA THR A 100 15.17 3.72 -1.23
C THR A 100 14.52 5.08 -1.08
N GLY A 101 15.32 6.14 -0.98
CA GLY A 101 14.88 7.52 -0.84
C GLY A 101 14.07 7.99 -2.04
N HIS A 102 14.47 7.65 -3.27
CA HIS A 102 13.69 7.97 -4.47
C HIS A 102 12.29 7.35 -4.42
N ARG A 103 12.18 6.08 -3.99
CA ARG A 103 10.89 5.41 -3.81
C ARG A 103 10.05 6.08 -2.72
N LEU A 104 10.65 6.31 -1.55
CA LEU A 104 9.96 6.96 -0.43
C LEU A 104 9.47 8.37 -0.79
N PHE A 105 10.26 9.11 -1.56
CA PHE A 105 9.88 10.42 -2.08
C PHE A 105 8.67 10.31 -3.02
N GLY A 106 8.68 9.34 -3.94
CA GLY A 106 7.55 9.06 -4.82
C GLY A 106 6.26 8.73 -4.07
N ASP A 107 6.36 7.93 -3.02
CA ASP A 107 5.20 7.46 -2.24
C ASP A 107 4.64 8.54 -1.29
N ASN A 108 5.49 9.41 -0.73
CA ASN A 108 5.11 10.29 0.39
C ASN A 108 5.22 11.80 0.08
N CYS A 109 6.05 12.21 -0.88
CA CYS A 109 6.39 13.62 -1.10
C CYS A 109 5.94 14.13 -2.48
N ALA A 110 5.94 13.27 -3.49
CA ALA A 110 5.70 13.64 -4.87
C ALA A 110 4.28 14.16 -5.15
N ALA A 111 3.31 13.87 -4.29
CA ALA A 111 1.96 14.42 -4.38
C ALA A 111 1.94 15.95 -4.26
N CYS A 112 2.88 16.53 -3.50
CA CYS A 112 3.01 17.97 -3.27
C CYS A 112 4.19 18.56 -4.06
N HIS A 113 5.36 17.89 -4.02
CA HIS A 113 6.59 18.39 -4.62
C HIS A 113 6.83 17.91 -6.06
N GLY A 114 5.87 17.20 -6.67
CA GLY A 114 6.07 16.59 -7.98
C GLY A 114 7.05 15.41 -7.96
N ARG A 115 7.08 14.62 -9.03
CA ARG A 115 7.98 13.45 -9.12
C ARG A 115 9.46 13.81 -9.30
N ASP A 116 9.72 15.00 -9.84
CA ASP A 116 11.06 15.56 -10.03
C ASP A 116 11.47 16.49 -8.87
N GLY A 117 10.63 16.66 -7.86
CA GLY A 117 10.90 17.48 -6.68
C GLY A 117 10.75 18.98 -6.87
N LYS A 118 10.37 19.44 -8.07
CA LYS A 118 10.30 20.87 -8.40
C LYS A 118 9.10 21.62 -7.84
N GLY A 119 8.17 20.90 -7.22
CA GLY A 119 6.97 21.48 -6.65
C GLY A 119 6.08 22.16 -7.68
N GLY A 120 5.45 23.26 -7.26
CA GLY A 120 4.44 23.98 -8.02
C GLY A 120 3.95 25.18 -7.24
N LYS A 121 2.78 25.72 -7.59
CA LYS A 121 2.21 26.84 -6.84
C LYS A 121 1.99 26.45 -5.37
N ASN A 122 2.51 27.23 -4.44
CA ASN A 122 2.55 26.97 -2.99
C ASN A 122 3.37 25.73 -2.55
N TYR A 123 4.21 25.13 -3.40
CA TYR A 123 5.09 24.01 -3.03
C TYR A 123 6.51 24.23 -3.57
N PRO A 124 7.56 24.20 -2.72
CA PRO A 124 8.91 24.59 -3.11
C PRO A 124 9.58 23.55 -4.03
N ASP A 125 10.55 24.06 -4.80
CA ASP A 125 11.49 23.29 -5.61
C ASP A 125 12.61 22.77 -4.69
N LEU A 126 12.59 21.47 -4.39
CA LEU A 126 13.54 20.84 -3.45
C LEU A 126 14.93 20.58 -4.04
N PRO A 127 15.09 20.36 -5.36
CA PRO A 127 16.40 20.34 -6.01
C PRO A 127 17.17 21.67 -6.03
N ASP A 128 16.52 22.80 -5.73
CA ASP A 128 17.17 24.10 -5.79
C ASP A 128 18.16 24.35 -4.62
N HIS A 129 18.80 25.52 -4.65
CA HIS A 129 19.73 25.95 -3.61
C HIS A 129 19.11 26.98 -2.64
N ASP A 130 17.84 27.33 -2.81
CA ASP A 130 17.16 28.42 -2.10
C ASP A 130 16.26 27.88 -0.98
N TRP A 131 16.89 27.60 0.16
CA TRP A 131 16.22 27.00 1.31
C TRP A 131 15.75 28.02 2.35
N ILE A 132 14.43 28.24 2.42
CA ILE A 132 13.81 29.18 3.38
C ILE A 132 14.09 28.87 4.85
N TRP A 133 14.38 27.61 5.19
CA TRP A 133 14.66 27.16 6.56
C TRP A 133 16.08 26.64 6.74
N GLY A 134 16.91 26.64 5.69
CA GLY A 134 18.22 26.00 5.66
C GLY A 134 18.21 24.65 4.92
N GLY A 135 19.18 24.46 4.02
CA GLY A 135 19.31 23.27 3.16
C GLY A 135 20.26 22.19 3.68
N GLY A 136 20.70 22.32 4.94
CA GLY A 136 21.52 21.30 5.59
C GLY A 136 20.70 20.03 5.90
N PRO A 137 21.30 18.82 5.84
CA PRO A 137 20.60 17.57 6.11
C PRO A 137 19.83 17.55 7.43
N GLU A 138 20.40 18.11 8.50
CA GLU A 138 19.80 18.20 9.82
C GLU A 138 18.51 19.04 9.78
N THR A 139 18.56 20.17 9.08
CA THR A 139 17.43 21.10 9.01
C THR A 139 16.31 20.59 8.10
N ILE A 140 16.67 19.88 7.05
CA ILE A 140 15.72 19.16 6.18
C ILE A 140 15.03 18.05 6.98
N ALA A 141 15.80 17.23 7.69
CA ALA A 141 15.26 16.15 8.52
C ALA A 141 14.36 16.68 9.64
N GLU A 142 14.72 17.80 10.27
CA GLU A 142 13.87 18.47 11.24
C GLU A 142 12.56 18.96 10.61
N THR A 143 12.63 19.57 9.43
CA THR A 143 11.44 20.04 8.69
C THR A 143 10.51 18.87 8.36
N MET A 144 11.05 17.73 7.95
CA MET A 144 10.26 16.51 7.73
C MET A 144 9.64 15.95 9.02
N ARG A 145 10.38 15.96 10.14
CA ARG A 145 9.92 15.39 11.42
C ARG A 145 8.87 16.25 12.11
N ILE A 146 9.04 17.56 12.11
CA ILE A 146 8.17 18.51 12.81
C ILE A 146 7.02 18.97 11.91
N GLY A 147 7.30 19.13 10.61
CA GLY A 147 6.39 19.75 9.64
C GLY A 147 6.37 21.27 9.72
N VAL A 148 5.76 21.89 8.70
CA VAL A 148 5.49 23.33 8.62
C VAL A 148 3.97 23.51 8.64
N ASN A 149 3.48 24.51 9.37
CA ASN A 149 2.06 24.70 9.68
C ASN A 149 1.40 23.44 10.27
N SER A 150 2.15 22.61 10.98
CA SER A 150 1.63 21.40 11.63
C SER A 150 1.08 21.73 13.03
N SER A 151 0.39 20.76 13.64
CA SER A 151 -0.06 20.87 15.03
C SER A 151 1.06 20.70 16.06
N ASN A 152 2.30 20.50 15.63
CA ASN A 152 3.45 20.38 16.53
C ASN A 152 3.78 21.74 17.17
N PRO A 153 4.00 21.84 18.49
CA PRO A 153 4.36 23.10 19.15
C PRO A 153 5.65 23.75 18.63
N GLN A 154 6.56 22.96 18.06
CA GLN A 154 7.81 23.43 17.46
C GLN A 154 7.66 23.73 15.96
N SER A 155 6.46 23.61 15.40
CA SER A 155 6.21 23.85 13.98
C SER A 155 6.53 25.28 13.61
N ARG A 156 7.24 25.43 12.49
CA ARG A 156 7.40 26.73 11.82
C ARG A 156 6.09 27.10 11.13
N VAL A 157 5.87 28.39 10.94
CA VAL A 157 4.72 28.93 10.19
C VAL A 157 5.21 29.55 8.89
N SER A 158 4.57 29.19 7.77
CA SER A 158 4.91 29.73 6.45
C SER A 158 3.66 29.95 5.62
N GLN A 159 3.61 31.07 4.90
CA GLN A 159 2.68 31.26 3.79
C GLN A 159 3.49 31.09 2.52
N MET A 160 3.44 29.90 1.91
CA MET A 160 4.10 29.65 0.62
C MET A 160 3.30 30.41 -0.47
N PRO A 161 3.94 31.24 -1.33
CA PRO A 161 3.26 31.99 -2.38
C PRO A 161 2.72 31.13 -3.55
#